data_AF-A0A0M0K5K3-F1
#
_entry.id   AF-A0A0M0K5K3-F1
#
_cell.length_a   1.000
_cell.length_b   1.000
_cell.length_c   1.000
_cell.angle_alpha   90.00
_cell.angle_beta   90.00
_cell.angle_gamma   90.00
#
_symmetry.space_group_name_H-M   'P 1'
#
loop_
_entity.id
_entity.type
_entity.pdbx_description
1 polymer ?
#
loop_
_entity_poly.entity_id
_entity_poly.type
_entity_poly.pdbx_seq_one_letter_code
_entity_poly.pdbx_strand_id
1 'polypeptide(L)'
;MPPSGRIRKAPDYFDPSAGATVKTGPAPTIAKAKKAPAQAPAAAAAPKAKPKGKAPAAAAPASPPKLAHTTGSFASLEADPVVDENGLSSASVLASHKMVLQDLAKNSDKYYLLQTIEADGEYYVVRRWGRTGTKGEAKLSDPFATLAEADADLCTTFKDKTGYADPAAADGKAPKAGKYTVLKAAAALAKGKWQYYVDDKIDGKADGWYDYFTDASDIVEGVYAEWKSNPSMFVRCVQSGHFSYMVDLNNMTQTNVSTHKKRQIRRA
;
A
#
# COMPACT_ATOMS: atom_id res chain seq x y z
N MET A 1 34.84 -40.25 -32.78
CA MET A 1 33.41 -40.14 -33.17
C MET A 1 32.55 -40.47 -31.95
N PRO A 2 31.93 -39.48 -31.30
CA PRO A 2 30.89 -39.73 -30.30
C PRO A 2 29.49 -39.69 -30.94
N PRO A 3 28.49 -40.40 -30.37
CA PRO A 3 27.21 -40.67 -31.02
C PRO A 3 26.19 -39.56 -30.82
N SER A 4 25.29 -39.44 -31.81
CA SER A 4 24.14 -38.55 -31.86
C SER A 4 23.14 -38.79 -30.72
N GLY A 5 22.89 -37.75 -29.92
CA GLY A 5 21.87 -37.74 -28.86
C GLY A 5 20.70 -36.82 -29.21
N ARG A 6 19.49 -37.39 -29.22
CA ARG A 6 18.18 -36.75 -29.45
C ARG A 6 18.01 -35.40 -28.73
N ILE A 7 17.64 -34.38 -29.50
CA ILE A 7 17.03 -33.14 -29.01
C ILE A 7 15.68 -33.50 -28.36
N ARG A 8 15.56 -33.35 -27.04
CA ARG A 8 14.26 -33.37 -26.36
C ARG A 8 13.75 -31.93 -26.25
N LYS A 9 12.61 -31.72 -26.88
CA LYS A 9 11.79 -30.50 -26.94
C LYS A 9 11.53 -29.95 -25.53
N ALA A 10 11.66 -28.64 -25.36
CA ALA A 10 11.32 -27.92 -24.11
C ALA A 10 9.84 -28.13 -23.74
N PRO A 11 9.48 -28.22 -22.45
CA PRO A 11 8.07 -28.20 -22.06
C PRO A 11 7.53 -26.78 -22.18
N ASP A 12 6.46 -26.65 -22.96
CA ASP A 12 5.70 -25.43 -23.21
C ASP A 12 5.15 -24.84 -21.90
N TYR A 13 5.48 -23.58 -21.62
CA TYR A 13 4.92 -22.83 -20.49
C TYR A 13 3.58 -22.21 -20.90
N PHE A 14 2.58 -22.41 -20.04
CA PHE A 14 1.16 -22.11 -20.21
C PHE A 14 0.85 -20.62 -20.43
N ASP A 15 0.05 -20.35 -21.47
CA ASP A 15 -0.51 -19.05 -21.88
C ASP A 15 -1.91 -18.85 -21.26
N PRO A 16 -2.15 -17.82 -20.42
CA PRO A 16 -3.46 -17.56 -19.83
C PRO A 16 -4.25 -16.54 -20.68
N SER A 17 -4.67 -16.95 -21.88
CA SER A 17 -5.74 -16.28 -22.63
C SER A 17 -6.70 -17.32 -23.23
N ALA A 18 -7.55 -17.91 -22.38
CA ALA A 18 -8.76 -18.60 -22.80
C ALA A 18 -9.71 -18.75 -21.60
N GLY A 19 -10.83 -18.03 -21.63
CA GLY A 19 -11.92 -18.24 -20.68
C GLY A 19 -12.74 -19.48 -21.04
N ALA A 20 -13.06 -20.31 -20.06
CA ALA A 20 -14.22 -21.22 -20.09
C ALA A 20 -14.56 -21.77 -18.69
N THR A 21 -15.69 -21.28 -18.19
CA THR A 21 -16.78 -21.96 -17.45
C THR A 21 -16.52 -23.01 -16.35
N VAL A 22 -17.10 -22.68 -15.20
CA VAL A 22 -17.34 -23.45 -13.97
C VAL A 22 -18.00 -24.82 -14.20
N LYS A 23 -17.52 -25.84 -13.48
CA LYS A 23 -18.36 -26.92 -12.91
C LYS A 23 -17.90 -27.26 -11.49
N THR A 24 -18.78 -27.00 -10.52
CA THR A 24 -18.62 -27.34 -9.11
C THR A 24 -19.13 -28.77 -8.84
N GLY A 25 -18.30 -29.58 -8.17
CA GLY A 25 -18.68 -30.86 -7.56
C GLY A 25 -18.64 -30.75 -6.02
N PRO A 26 -19.45 -31.53 -5.28
CA PRO A 26 -19.94 -31.13 -3.97
C PRO A 26 -18.96 -31.37 -2.81
N ALA A 27 -19.00 -30.46 -1.83
CA ALA A 27 -18.31 -30.55 -0.54
C ALA A 27 -19.01 -31.54 0.42
N PRO A 28 -18.26 -32.23 1.31
CA PRO A 28 -18.84 -33.10 2.33
C PRO A 28 -19.47 -32.28 3.47
N THR A 29 -20.68 -32.68 3.85
CA THR A 29 -21.55 -32.11 4.87
C THR A 29 -21.16 -32.54 6.28
N ILE A 30 -21.06 -31.59 7.22
CA ILE A 30 -21.05 -31.86 8.67
C ILE A 30 -22.41 -31.45 9.24
N ALA A 31 -23.05 -32.41 9.90
CA ALA A 31 -24.43 -32.35 10.39
C ALA A 31 -24.61 -31.38 11.58
N LYS A 32 -25.72 -30.63 11.54
CA LYS A 32 -26.26 -29.78 12.62
C LYS A 32 -27.09 -30.64 13.58
N ALA A 33 -26.79 -30.60 14.88
CA ALA A 33 -27.69 -31.05 15.93
C ALA A 33 -28.47 -29.85 16.52
N LYS A 34 -29.79 -29.98 16.62
CA LYS A 34 -30.73 -29.06 17.30
C LYS A 34 -31.23 -29.72 18.59
N LYS A 35 -31.28 -28.98 19.72
CA LYS A 35 -32.49 -28.88 20.57
C LYS A 35 -32.43 -27.67 21.52
N ALA A 36 -33.62 -27.14 21.83
CA ALA A 36 -33.95 -25.82 22.41
C ALA A 36 -34.36 -25.91 23.92
N PRO A 37 -35.16 -24.99 24.51
CA PRO A 37 -34.80 -23.69 25.11
C PRO A 37 -35.26 -23.54 26.61
N ALA A 38 -34.71 -22.57 27.37
CA ALA A 38 -35.29 -22.09 28.64
C ALA A 38 -34.83 -20.63 28.93
N GLN A 39 -35.72 -19.64 28.77
CA GLN A 39 -36.46 -18.85 29.80
C GLN A 39 -35.69 -17.65 30.42
N ALA A 40 -36.32 -16.48 30.28
CA ALA A 40 -35.93 -15.18 30.82
C ALA A 40 -36.60 -14.92 32.19
N PRO A 41 -36.16 -13.86 32.90
CA PRO A 41 -37.12 -12.95 33.52
C PRO A 41 -36.83 -11.46 33.26
N ALA A 42 -37.83 -10.65 33.58
CA ALA A 42 -38.14 -9.34 33.02
C ALA A 42 -37.72 -8.12 33.88
N ALA A 43 -37.62 -6.98 33.18
CA ALA A 43 -37.91 -5.56 33.47
C ALA A 43 -37.98 -4.98 34.91
N ALA A 44 -37.31 -3.82 35.09
CA ALA A 44 -37.79 -2.61 35.79
C ALA A 44 -36.92 -1.39 35.38
N ALA A 45 -37.39 -0.44 34.55
CA ALA A 45 -38.03 0.85 34.89
C ALA A 45 -37.06 1.99 35.32
N ALA A 46 -37.07 3.09 34.55
CA ALA A 46 -36.38 4.37 34.79
C ALA A 46 -37.27 5.38 35.56
N PRO A 47 -36.70 6.54 35.99
CA PRO A 47 -37.33 7.82 35.61
C PRO A 47 -36.37 8.95 35.19
N LYS A 48 -36.95 9.92 34.45
CA LYS A 48 -36.36 11.08 33.75
C LYS A 48 -36.32 12.34 34.64
N ALA A 49 -35.42 13.30 34.35
CA ALA A 49 -35.75 14.69 33.92
C ALA A 49 -34.57 15.70 34.08
N LYS A 50 -34.52 16.67 33.16
CA LYS A 50 -33.53 17.75 32.94
C LYS A 50 -34.08 19.10 33.51
N PRO A 51 -33.28 20.18 33.65
CA PRO A 51 -33.53 21.32 32.75
C PRO A 51 -32.29 22.13 32.29
N LYS A 52 -32.57 23.00 31.31
CA LYS A 52 -31.73 23.87 30.45
C LYS A 52 -30.89 24.94 31.19
N GLY A 53 -29.72 25.25 30.62
CA GLY A 53 -29.03 26.54 30.70
C GLY A 53 -28.69 27.06 29.29
N LYS A 54 -28.80 28.39 29.09
CA LYS A 54 -28.78 29.14 27.82
C LYS A 54 -27.36 29.64 27.47
N ALA A 55 -27.13 29.96 26.19
CA ALA A 55 -25.88 30.20 25.45
C ALA A 55 -24.89 31.29 25.99
N PRO A 56 -23.68 31.41 25.40
CA PRO A 56 -23.57 32.37 24.29
C PRO A 56 -22.72 31.88 23.09
N ALA A 57 -22.84 32.67 22.01
CA ALA A 57 -22.29 32.49 20.68
C ALA A 57 -20.78 32.78 20.56
N ALA A 58 -20.27 32.47 19.35
CA ALA A 58 -19.02 32.89 18.72
C ALA A 58 -17.81 31.94 18.81
N ALA A 59 -17.60 31.19 17.71
CA ALA A 59 -16.30 31.17 17.02
C ALA A 59 -16.57 30.87 15.53
N ALA A 60 -16.04 31.71 14.65
CA ALA A 60 -16.06 31.54 13.19
C ALA A 60 -15.46 30.17 12.79
N PRO A 61 -15.84 29.58 11.64
CA PRO A 61 -15.15 28.39 11.16
C PRO A 61 -13.66 28.73 10.98
N ALA A 62 -12.82 28.01 11.72
CA ALA A 62 -11.39 28.06 11.55
C ALA A 62 -11.06 27.88 10.06
N SER A 63 -10.24 28.77 9.51
CA SER A 63 -9.75 28.65 8.14
C SER A 63 -9.20 27.25 7.92
N PRO A 64 -9.49 26.59 6.77
CA PRO A 64 -8.99 25.26 6.49
C PRO A 64 -7.47 25.25 6.59
N PRO A 65 -6.86 24.16 7.10
CA PRO A 65 -5.41 24.04 7.21
C PRO A 65 -4.80 24.17 5.80
N LYS A 66 -4.09 25.27 5.57
CA LYS A 66 -3.36 25.50 4.33
C LYS A 66 -2.20 24.50 4.28
N LEU A 67 -2.28 23.51 3.39
CA LEU A 67 -1.16 22.61 3.17
C LEU A 67 0.03 23.41 2.59
N ALA A 68 1.24 23.04 2.99
CA ALA A 68 2.45 23.60 2.41
C ALA A 68 2.60 23.05 0.99
N HIS A 69 1.94 23.70 0.02
CA HIS A 69 2.18 23.50 -1.39
C HIS A 69 3.50 24.15 -1.73
N THR A 70 4.47 23.39 -2.20
CA THR A 70 5.66 24.01 -2.76
C THR A 70 5.24 24.56 -4.12
N THR A 71 5.10 25.89 -4.22
CA THR A 71 5.23 26.57 -5.52
C THR A 71 6.71 26.58 -5.91
N GLY A 72 7.29 25.39 -5.96
CA GLY A 72 8.70 25.09 -6.10
C GLY A 72 8.79 23.68 -6.64
N SER A 73 8.69 23.59 -7.96
CA SER A 73 9.04 22.43 -8.81
C SER A 73 9.17 21.09 -8.07
N PHE A 74 8.07 20.35 -7.97
CA PHE A 74 8.12 18.88 -7.88
C PHE A 74 8.12 18.30 -9.30
N ALA A 75 9.13 18.62 -10.11
CA ALA A 75 9.31 18.06 -11.46
C ALA A 75 9.70 16.57 -11.47
N SER A 76 9.37 15.79 -10.43
CA SER A 76 9.63 14.35 -10.41
C SER A 76 8.75 13.60 -9.41
N LEU A 77 7.47 13.96 -9.36
CA LEU A 77 6.44 13.06 -8.84
C LEU A 77 5.46 12.89 -9.99
N GLU A 78 5.62 11.81 -10.74
CA GLU A 78 4.68 11.44 -11.79
C GLU A 78 3.27 11.37 -11.18
N ALA A 79 2.29 11.89 -11.91
CA ALA A 79 0.90 11.70 -11.57
C ALA A 79 0.59 10.20 -11.52
N ASP A 80 -0.29 9.81 -10.61
CA ASP A 80 -0.74 8.43 -10.56
C ASP A 80 -1.45 8.05 -11.87
N PRO A 81 -1.25 6.82 -12.41
CA PRO A 81 -1.89 6.40 -13.66
C PRO A 81 -3.42 6.53 -13.69
N VAL A 82 -4.08 6.56 -12.52
CA VAL A 82 -5.52 6.79 -12.45
C VAL A 82 -5.94 8.13 -13.05
N VAL A 83 -5.03 9.09 -13.13
CA VAL A 83 -5.27 10.41 -13.74
C VAL A 83 -5.48 10.27 -15.25
N ASP A 84 -4.56 9.57 -15.92
CA ASP A 84 -4.67 9.27 -17.35
C ASP A 84 -5.87 8.36 -17.66
N GLU A 85 -6.15 7.38 -16.80
CA GLU A 85 -7.31 6.49 -16.91
C GLU A 85 -8.65 7.24 -16.86
N ASN A 86 -8.69 8.43 -16.24
CA ASN A 86 -9.87 9.31 -16.20
C ASN A 86 -9.84 10.39 -17.29
N GLY A 87 -8.89 10.34 -18.23
CA GLY A 87 -8.84 11.23 -19.38
C GLY A 87 -8.41 12.68 -19.05
N LEU A 88 -7.85 12.92 -17.87
CA LEU A 88 -7.31 14.22 -17.50
C LEU A 88 -5.99 14.45 -18.23
N SER A 89 -5.86 15.63 -18.84
CA SER A 89 -4.64 16.01 -19.55
C SER A 89 -3.86 17.04 -18.73
N SER A 90 -2.56 17.19 -18.99
CA SER A 90 -1.72 18.24 -18.37
C SER A 90 -1.65 18.22 -16.83
N ALA A 91 -1.81 17.05 -16.21
CA ALA A 91 -1.82 16.93 -14.77
C ALA A 91 -0.47 17.28 -14.11
N SER A 92 -0.52 18.12 -13.08
CA SER A 92 0.61 18.51 -12.23
C SER A 92 0.35 18.05 -10.79
N VAL A 93 1.31 17.34 -10.19
CA VAL A 93 1.23 16.92 -8.79
C VAL A 93 1.66 18.08 -7.89
N LEU A 94 0.72 18.57 -7.07
CA LEU A 94 0.96 19.67 -6.12
C LEU A 94 1.47 19.16 -4.77
N ALA A 95 0.96 18.01 -4.32
CA ALA A 95 1.34 17.39 -3.07
C ALA A 95 1.25 15.86 -3.17
N SER A 96 2.12 15.14 -2.48
CA SER A 96 2.11 13.67 -2.41
C SER A 96 2.51 13.18 -1.03
N HIS A 97 1.69 12.30 -0.46
CA HIS A 97 1.87 11.77 0.88
C HIS A 97 1.65 10.25 0.88
N LYS A 98 2.72 9.51 1.15
CA LYS A 98 2.68 8.06 1.30
C LYS A 98 2.64 7.67 2.77
N MET A 99 1.77 6.72 3.08
CA MET A 99 1.51 6.21 4.41
C MET A 99 1.59 4.68 4.38
N VAL A 100 2.12 4.07 5.44
CA VAL A 100 2.24 2.61 5.55
C VAL A 100 1.71 2.12 6.90
N LEU A 101 0.97 1.02 6.88
CA LEU A 101 0.52 0.30 8.06
C LEU A 101 1.06 -1.13 8.02
N GLN A 102 1.99 -1.42 8.94
CA GLN A 102 2.63 -2.73 9.05
C GLN A 102 2.12 -3.51 10.26
N ASP A 103 1.91 -4.80 10.04
CA ASP A 103 1.75 -5.83 11.05
C ASP A 103 2.56 -7.04 10.57
N LEU A 104 3.84 -7.06 10.96
CA LEU A 104 4.81 -8.07 10.52
C LEU A 104 4.40 -9.48 10.97
N ALA A 105 3.77 -9.60 12.15
CA ALA A 105 3.28 -10.88 12.67
C ALA A 105 2.16 -11.47 11.80
N LYS A 106 1.37 -10.61 11.16
CA LYS A 106 0.33 -11.01 10.20
C LYS A 106 0.78 -10.95 8.74
N ASN A 107 2.07 -10.71 8.48
CA ASN A 107 2.58 -10.47 7.14
C ASN A 107 1.74 -9.39 6.39
N SER A 108 1.35 -8.34 7.08
CA SER A 108 0.56 -7.25 6.51
C SER A 108 1.42 -6.02 6.39
N ASP A 109 1.50 -5.48 5.19
CA ASP A 109 2.11 -4.19 4.90
C ASP A 109 1.22 -3.55 3.86
N LYS A 110 0.41 -2.61 4.32
CA LYS A 110 -0.54 -1.87 3.49
C LYS A 110 0.01 -0.48 3.27
N TYR A 111 -0.12 0.01 2.05
CA TYR A 111 0.18 1.40 1.75
C TYR A 111 -1.10 2.18 1.45
N TYR A 112 -1.01 3.49 1.64
CA TYR A 112 -2.00 4.45 1.20
C TYR A 112 -1.23 5.67 0.65
N LEU A 113 -1.56 6.10 -0.56
CA LEU A 113 -1.02 7.27 -1.23
C LEU A 113 -2.15 8.30 -1.36
N LEU A 114 -1.87 9.53 -0.98
CA LEU A 114 -2.71 10.69 -1.23
C LEU A 114 -1.93 11.66 -2.09
N GLN A 115 -2.48 12.07 -3.21
CA GLN A 115 -1.90 13.14 -4.03
C GLN A 115 -2.96 14.20 -4.32
N THR A 116 -2.58 15.47 -4.18
CA THR A 116 -3.34 16.59 -4.74
C THR A 116 -2.76 16.90 -6.10
N ILE A 117 -3.60 16.96 -7.12
CA ILE A 117 -3.20 17.29 -8.48
C ILE A 117 -4.01 18.48 -9.00
N GLU A 118 -3.41 19.23 -9.91
CA GLU A 118 -4.06 20.23 -10.74
C GLU A 118 -4.09 19.71 -12.17
N ALA A 119 -5.26 19.68 -12.80
CA ALA A 119 -5.43 19.27 -14.18
C ALA A 119 -6.54 20.11 -14.82
N ASP A 120 -6.30 20.62 -16.03
CA ASP A 120 -7.28 21.37 -16.82
C ASP A 120 -7.90 22.58 -16.06
N GLY A 121 -7.16 23.18 -15.12
CA GLY A 121 -7.60 24.31 -14.29
C GLY A 121 -8.46 23.96 -13.08
N GLU A 122 -8.64 22.67 -12.80
CA GLU A 122 -9.35 22.14 -11.64
C GLU A 122 -8.40 21.33 -10.73
N TYR A 123 -8.84 21.08 -9.50
CA TYR A 123 -8.07 20.34 -8.51
C TYR A 123 -8.71 19.00 -8.20
N TYR A 124 -7.89 17.97 -8.01
CA TYR A 124 -8.35 16.62 -7.69
C TYR A 124 -7.51 16.01 -6.58
N VAL A 125 -8.08 15.04 -5.87
CA VAL A 125 -7.39 14.23 -4.87
C VAL A 125 -7.38 12.77 -5.31
N VAL A 126 -6.20 12.29 -5.64
CA VAL A 126 -5.94 10.87 -5.89
C VAL A 126 -5.76 10.13 -4.58
N ARG A 127 -6.41 8.98 -4.47
CA ARG A 127 -6.27 8.01 -3.39
C ARG A 127 -5.86 6.68 -3.99
N ARG A 128 -4.69 6.14 -3.64
CA ARG A 128 -4.29 4.77 -4.01
C ARG A 128 -3.98 3.95 -2.77
N TRP A 129 -4.48 2.73 -2.69
CA TRP A 129 -4.24 1.83 -1.56
C TRP A 129 -4.06 0.39 -2.01
N GLY A 130 -3.31 -0.39 -1.22
CA GLY A 130 -3.08 -1.79 -1.52
C GLY A 130 -2.11 -2.43 -0.55
N ARG A 131 -1.69 -3.65 -0.88
CA ARG A 131 -0.54 -4.27 -0.22
C ARG A 131 0.73 -3.79 -0.88
N THR A 132 1.77 -3.51 -0.11
CA THR A 132 3.05 -3.05 -0.66
C THR A 132 3.58 -4.05 -1.68
N GLY A 133 4.02 -3.57 -2.85
CA GLY A 133 4.41 -4.38 -4.00
C GLY A 133 3.28 -4.74 -4.96
N THR A 134 2.05 -4.26 -4.73
CA THR A 134 0.94 -4.38 -5.68
C THR A 134 0.56 -3.02 -6.25
N LYS A 135 -0.10 -2.99 -7.41
CA LYS A 135 -0.72 -1.76 -7.94
C LYS A 135 -1.84 -1.25 -7.04
N GLY A 136 -2.53 -2.17 -6.34
CA GLY A 136 -3.67 -1.83 -5.49
C GLY A 136 -4.85 -1.27 -6.27
N GLU A 137 -5.73 -0.59 -5.54
CA GLU A 137 -6.87 0.14 -6.07
C GLU A 137 -6.59 1.64 -6.02
N ALA A 138 -7.14 2.39 -6.95
CA ALA A 138 -7.07 3.83 -6.95
C ALA A 138 -8.46 4.45 -7.16
N LYS A 139 -8.61 5.67 -6.65
CA LYS A 139 -9.81 6.48 -6.80
C LYS A 139 -9.40 7.94 -6.96
N LEU A 140 -9.92 8.56 -8.01
CA LEU A 140 -9.90 10.00 -8.20
C LEU A 140 -11.13 10.62 -7.54
N SER A 141 -11.00 11.81 -6.96
CA SER A 141 -12.15 12.58 -6.48
C SER A 141 -12.93 13.19 -7.65
N ASP A 142 -14.12 13.69 -7.36
CA ASP A 142 -14.76 14.70 -8.21
C ASP A 142 -13.89 15.98 -8.24
N PRO A 143 -14.00 16.82 -9.29
CA PRO A 143 -13.24 18.06 -9.39
C PRO A 143 -13.60 19.05 -8.29
N PHE A 144 -12.58 19.73 -7.78
CA PHE A 144 -12.70 20.85 -6.85
C PHE A 144 -12.39 22.16 -7.57
N ALA A 145 -13.19 23.18 -7.28
CA ALA A 145 -13.01 24.51 -7.87
C ALA A 145 -11.80 25.24 -7.28
N THR A 146 -11.39 24.88 -6.06
CA THR A 146 -10.27 25.52 -5.37
C THR A 146 -9.35 24.51 -4.72
N LEU A 147 -8.06 24.86 -4.66
CA LEU A 147 -7.04 24.06 -3.98
C LEU A 147 -7.38 23.83 -2.49
N ALA A 148 -8.02 24.80 -1.84
CA ALA A 148 -8.41 24.69 -0.42
C ALA A 148 -9.47 23.60 -0.18
N GLU A 149 -10.39 23.39 -1.12
CA GLU A 149 -11.38 22.31 -1.05
C GLU A 149 -10.73 20.95 -1.21
N ALA A 150 -9.82 20.82 -2.19
CA ALA A 150 -9.03 19.60 -2.40
C ALA A 150 -8.16 19.28 -1.17
N ASP A 151 -7.51 20.28 -0.57
CA ASP A 151 -6.74 20.11 0.67
C ASP A 151 -7.60 19.65 1.84
N ALA A 152 -8.82 20.18 1.98
CA ALA A 152 -9.74 19.79 3.04
C ALA A 152 -10.20 18.32 2.88
N ASP A 153 -10.48 17.90 1.64
CA ASP A 153 -10.81 16.51 1.30
C ASP A 153 -9.63 15.56 1.57
N LEU A 154 -8.41 15.95 1.16
CA LEU A 154 -7.18 15.21 1.46
C LEU A 154 -6.99 15.08 2.97
N CYS A 155 -7.05 16.19 3.72
CA CYS A 155 -6.85 16.22 5.17
C CYS A 155 -7.89 15.36 5.90
N THR A 156 -9.13 15.28 5.39
CA THR A 156 -10.16 14.40 5.94
C THR A 156 -9.73 12.94 5.87
N THR A 157 -9.28 12.49 4.69
CA THR A 157 -8.78 11.11 4.54
C THR A 157 -7.50 10.90 5.34
N PHE A 158 -6.57 11.85 5.33
CA PHE A 158 -5.31 11.78 6.07
C PHE A 158 -5.55 11.64 7.57
N LYS A 159 -6.47 12.42 8.13
CA LYS A 159 -6.84 12.36 9.55
C LYS A 159 -7.50 11.05 9.90
N ASP A 160 -8.32 10.48 9.03
CA ASP A 160 -8.86 9.14 9.26
C ASP A 160 -7.73 8.09 9.34
N LYS A 161 -6.77 8.10 8.41
CA LYS A 161 -5.72 7.07 8.34
C LYS A 161 -4.63 7.21 9.40
N THR A 162 -4.28 8.43 9.80
CA THR A 162 -3.14 8.72 10.69
C THR A 162 -3.56 9.21 12.07
N GLY A 163 -4.75 9.79 12.17
CA GLY A 163 -5.24 10.52 13.33
C GLY A 163 -4.64 11.92 13.52
N TYR A 164 -3.73 12.38 12.67
CA TYR A 164 -3.21 13.75 12.67
C TYR A 164 -4.08 14.66 11.80
N ALA A 165 -4.12 15.97 12.10
CA ALA A 165 -4.99 16.88 11.36
C ALA A 165 -4.60 17.01 9.88
N ASP A 166 -3.29 17.04 9.61
CA ASP A 166 -2.70 17.25 8.29
C ASP A 166 -1.26 16.67 8.27
N PRO A 167 -0.62 16.55 7.09
CA PRO A 167 0.75 16.06 6.94
C PRO A 167 1.80 16.81 7.76
N ALA A 168 1.71 18.14 7.87
CA ALA A 168 2.66 18.93 8.65
C ALA A 168 2.56 18.62 10.14
N ALA A 169 1.35 18.40 10.64
CA ALA A 169 1.09 18.01 12.02
C ALA A 169 1.59 16.59 12.35
N ALA A 170 1.80 15.74 11.34
CA ALA A 170 2.33 14.38 11.50
C ALA A 170 3.85 14.31 11.31
N ASP A 171 4.49 15.32 10.72
CA ASP A 171 5.91 15.27 10.39
C ASP A 171 6.79 15.00 11.62
N GLY A 172 7.73 14.07 11.45
CA GLY A 172 8.64 13.61 12.49
C GLY A 172 7.99 12.87 13.67
N LYS A 173 6.67 12.64 13.68
CA LYS A 173 5.97 11.97 14.79
C LYS A 173 5.79 10.48 14.56
N ALA A 174 5.83 9.74 15.67
CA ALA A 174 5.53 8.30 15.67
C ALA A 174 4.05 8.06 15.33
N PRO A 175 3.69 6.93 14.67
CA PRO A 175 2.30 6.62 14.37
C PRO A 175 1.45 6.49 15.64
N LYS A 176 0.18 6.88 15.53
CA LYS A 176 -0.81 6.55 16.58
C LYS A 176 -1.10 5.05 16.56
N ALA A 177 -1.47 4.50 17.71
CA ALA A 177 -1.76 3.07 17.83
C ALA A 177 -2.79 2.61 16.79
N GLY A 178 -2.45 1.59 16.01
CA GLY A 178 -3.29 1.03 14.96
C GLY A 178 -3.54 1.94 13.75
N LYS A 179 -2.81 3.05 13.62
CA LYS A 179 -2.90 4.00 12.51
C LYS A 179 -1.66 3.93 11.64
N TYR A 180 -1.79 4.50 10.44
CA TYR A 180 -0.71 4.50 9.47
C TYR A 180 0.46 5.38 9.93
N THR A 181 1.67 4.91 9.65
CA THR A 181 2.90 5.70 9.71
C THR A 181 3.00 6.56 8.46
N VAL A 182 3.22 7.86 8.63
CA VAL A 182 3.47 8.79 7.53
C VAL A 182 4.94 8.68 7.14
N LEU A 183 5.22 8.44 5.87
CA LEU A 183 6.59 8.37 5.38
C LEU A 183 7.09 9.75 4.97
N LYS A 184 8.33 10.05 5.31
CA LYS A 184 9.08 11.13 4.68
C LYS A 184 9.30 10.80 3.22
N ALA A 185 9.26 11.82 2.36
CA ALA A 185 9.58 11.69 0.95
C ALA A 185 10.95 11.01 0.77
N ALA A 186 10.99 10.01 -0.09
CA ALA A 186 12.24 9.36 -0.46
C ALA A 186 13.08 10.32 -1.30
N ALA A 187 14.36 10.44 -1.00
CA ALA A 187 15.29 11.11 -1.90
C ALA A 187 15.41 10.31 -3.20
N ALA A 188 15.59 11.00 -4.33
CA ALA A 188 15.89 10.34 -5.58
C ALA A 188 17.21 9.57 -5.45
N LEU A 189 17.20 8.30 -5.85
CA LEU A 189 18.37 7.44 -5.89
C LEU A 189 18.66 7.03 -7.33
N ALA A 190 19.93 6.93 -7.69
CA ALA A 190 20.34 6.36 -8.98
C ALA A 190 19.87 4.90 -9.06
N LYS A 191 19.13 4.49 -10.09
CA LYS A 191 18.56 3.13 -10.17
C LYS A 191 19.59 2.05 -9.87
N GLY A 192 19.30 1.19 -8.89
CA GLY A 192 20.12 0.05 -8.52
C GLY A 192 19.68 -1.24 -9.20
N LYS A 193 20.59 -2.21 -9.27
CA LYS A 193 20.27 -3.57 -9.74
C LYS A 193 20.10 -4.50 -8.54
N TRP A 194 18.91 -5.09 -8.38
CA TRP A 194 18.67 -6.02 -7.28
C TRP A 194 18.99 -7.46 -7.65
N GLN A 195 19.69 -8.16 -6.75
CA GLN A 195 20.08 -9.56 -6.92
C GLN A 195 19.86 -10.35 -5.63
N TYR A 196 19.52 -11.63 -5.75
CA TYR A 196 19.39 -12.58 -4.64
C TYR A 196 20.40 -13.72 -4.79
N TYR A 197 20.89 -14.23 -3.67
CA TYR A 197 21.85 -15.34 -3.67
C TYR A 197 21.14 -16.69 -3.63
N VAL A 198 21.63 -17.63 -4.43
CA VAL A 198 21.21 -19.03 -4.46
C VAL A 198 22.38 -19.92 -4.07
N ASP A 199 22.13 -20.85 -3.17
CA ASP A 199 23.10 -21.83 -2.65
C ASP A 199 22.46 -23.23 -2.42
N ASP A 200 21.19 -23.39 -2.76
CA ASP A 200 20.37 -24.56 -2.44
C ASP A 200 20.00 -25.39 -3.68
N LYS A 201 20.68 -25.13 -4.81
CA LYS A 201 20.45 -25.80 -6.11
C LYS A 201 19.00 -25.78 -6.60
N ILE A 202 18.21 -24.79 -6.17
CA ILE A 202 16.81 -24.67 -6.60
C ILE A 202 16.73 -24.58 -8.12
N ASP A 203 15.83 -25.34 -8.73
CA ASP A 203 15.64 -25.41 -10.19
C ASP A 203 16.94 -25.75 -10.97
N GLY A 204 17.89 -26.46 -10.33
CA GLY A 204 19.18 -26.79 -10.93
C GLY A 204 20.15 -25.61 -11.05
N LYS A 205 19.86 -24.48 -10.39
CA LYS A 205 20.73 -23.31 -10.37
C LYS A 205 22.05 -23.60 -9.66
N ALA A 206 23.14 -23.07 -10.21
CA ALA A 206 24.44 -23.06 -9.53
C ALA A 206 24.43 -22.07 -8.36
N ASP A 207 25.47 -22.13 -7.53
CA ASP A 207 25.58 -21.16 -6.45
C ASP A 207 25.98 -19.81 -7.03
N GLY A 208 25.29 -18.74 -6.66
CA GLY A 208 25.53 -17.44 -7.26
C GLY A 208 24.45 -16.39 -7.04
N TRP A 209 24.76 -15.19 -7.53
CA TRP A 209 23.84 -14.06 -7.55
C TRP A 209 22.96 -14.10 -8.79
N TYR A 210 21.66 -14.00 -8.59
CA TYR A 210 20.66 -13.98 -9.64
C TYR A 210 19.89 -12.68 -9.62
N ASP A 211 19.57 -12.17 -10.79
CA ASP A 211 18.84 -10.92 -10.94
C ASP A 211 17.38 -11.10 -10.50
N TYR A 212 16.86 -10.06 -9.86
CA TYR A 212 15.42 -9.94 -9.67
C TYR A 212 14.74 -9.80 -11.02
N PHE A 213 13.50 -10.27 -11.11
CA PHE A 213 12.61 -9.82 -12.19
C PHE A 213 12.42 -8.31 -12.10
N THR A 214 12.21 -7.66 -13.25
CA THR A 214 12.13 -6.19 -13.33
C THR A 214 11.12 -5.59 -12.36
N ASP A 215 9.91 -6.15 -12.31
CA ASP A 215 8.84 -5.71 -11.40
C ASP A 215 9.22 -5.87 -9.93
N ALA A 216 9.81 -7.00 -9.55
CA ALA A 216 10.30 -7.25 -8.21
C ALA A 216 11.46 -6.31 -7.85
N SER A 217 12.35 -6.01 -8.81
CA SER A 217 13.45 -5.08 -8.64
C SER A 217 12.94 -3.66 -8.38
N ASP A 218 11.95 -3.20 -9.15
CA ASP A 218 11.34 -1.87 -8.97
C ASP A 218 10.65 -1.75 -7.60
N ILE A 219 9.98 -2.81 -7.14
CA ILE A 219 9.35 -2.86 -5.82
C ILE A 219 10.40 -2.75 -4.72
N VAL A 220 11.48 -3.55 -4.78
CA VAL A 220 12.53 -3.54 -3.75
C VAL A 220 13.31 -2.22 -3.77
N GLU A 221 13.56 -1.66 -4.95
CA GLU A 221 14.18 -0.34 -5.10
C GLU A 221 13.34 0.76 -4.46
N GLY A 222 12.02 0.74 -4.67
CA GLY A 222 11.10 1.71 -4.06
C GLY A 222 11.09 1.63 -2.53
N VAL A 223 11.00 0.43 -1.96
CA VAL A 223 11.03 0.29 -0.49
C VAL A 223 12.40 0.59 0.10
N TYR A 224 13.49 0.36 -0.64
CA TYR A 224 14.84 0.76 -0.24
C TYR A 224 14.99 2.29 -0.20
N ALA A 225 14.49 2.98 -1.23
CA ALA A 225 14.48 4.45 -1.27
C ALA A 225 13.68 5.04 -0.10
N GLU A 226 12.53 4.46 0.22
CA GLU A 226 11.73 4.84 1.38
C GLU A 226 12.50 4.64 2.70
N TRP A 227 13.15 3.49 2.88
CA TRP A 227 13.93 3.19 4.08
C TRP A 227 15.09 4.16 4.29
N LYS A 228 15.76 4.62 3.21
CA LYS A 228 16.84 5.63 3.31
C LYS A 228 16.39 6.93 3.99
N SER A 229 15.16 7.37 3.74
CA SER A 229 14.56 8.53 4.43
C SER A 229 13.83 8.16 5.72
N ASN A 230 13.50 6.88 5.91
CA ASN A 230 12.68 6.36 7.01
C ASN A 230 13.33 5.12 7.64
N PRO A 231 14.42 5.24 8.43
CA PRO A 231 15.22 4.10 8.90
C PRO A 231 14.45 3.09 9.77
N SER A 232 13.32 3.49 10.37
CA SER A 232 12.43 2.58 11.10
C SER A 232 11.72 1.58 10.20
N MET A 233 11.63 1.84 8.89
CA MET A 233 10.99 0.97 7.89
C MET A 233 11.97 -0.07 7.32
N PHE A 234 12.86 -0.60 8.16
CA PHE A 234 13.93 -1.51 7.73
C PHE A 234 13.45 -2.94 7.43
N VAL A 235 12.25 -3.33 7.87
CA VAL A 235 11.59 -4.57 7.44
C VAL A 235 10.30 -4.24 6.71
N ARG A 236 10.12 -4.78 5.51
CA ARG A 236 8.94 -4.57 4.66
C ARG A 236 8.36 -5.90 4.20
N CYS A 237 7.03 -6.02 4.26
CA CYS A 237 6.35 -7.14 3.61
C CYS A 237 5.94 -6.73 2.20
N VAL A 238 6.52 -7.34 1.17
CA VAL A 238 6.27 -6.99 -0.23
C VAL A 238 5.60 -8.15 -0.95
N GLN A 239 4.63 -7.84 -1.80
CA GLN A 239 4.09 -8.78 -2.79
C GLN A 239 4.94 -8.75 -4.06
N SER A 240 5.14 -9.91 -4.69
CA SER A 240 5.73 -10.05 -6.01
C SER A 240 5.05 -11.23 -6.70
N GLY A 241 4.16 -10.93 -7.64
CA GLY A 241 3.25 -11.92 -8.22
C GLY A 241 2.45 -12.68 -7.15
N HIS A 242 2.53 -14.01 -7.16
CA HIS A 242 1.89 -14.89 -6.17
C HIS A 242 2.66 -15.03 -4.85
N PHE A 243 3.87 -14.48 -4.77
CA PHE A 243 4.73 -14.62 -3.61
C PHE A 243 4.68 -13.40 -2.70
N SER A 244 4.88 -13.67 -1.41
CA SER A 244 5.04 -12.65 -0.38
C SER A 244 6.42 -12.80 0.24
N TYR A 245 7.13 -11.69 0.36
CA TYR A 245 8.47 -11.65 0.95
C TYR A 245 8.52 -10.67 2.11
N MET A 246 9.22 -11.05 3.16
CA MET A 246 9.69 -10.12 4.18
C MET A 246 11.12 -9.71 3.81
N VAL A 247 11.30 -8.46 3.44
CA VAL A 247 12.59 -7.86 3.06
C VAL A 247 13.14 -7.10 4.26
N ASP A 248 14.30 -7.51 4.74
CA ASP A 248 15.06 -6.84 5.78
C ASP A 248 16.23 -6.09 5.14
N LEU A 249 16.12 -4.77 5.12
CA LEU A 249 17.04 -3.84 4.47
C LEU A 249 18.27 -3.52 5.33
N ASN A 250 18.23 -3.78 6.64
CA ASN A 250 19.42 -3.67 7.49
C ASN A 250 20.33 -4.88 7.28
N ASN A 251 19.74 -6.07 7.26
CA ASN A 251 20.47 -7.32 7.10
C ASN A 251 20.66 -7.71 5.63
N MET A 252 20.05 -6.97 4.70
CA MET A 252 20.04 -7.26 3.27
C MET A 252 19.63 -8.69 2.98
N THR A 253 18.46 -9.08 3.51
CA THR A 253 17.89 -10.42 3.29
C THR A 253 16.44 -10.35 2.87
N GLN A 254 15.98 -11.36 2.13
CA GLN A 254 14.56 -11.61 1.89
C GLN A 254 14.16 -12.97 2.42
N THR A 255 12.96 -13.07 2.97
CA THR A 255 12.38 -14.33 3.43
C THR A 255 11.05 -14.55 2.74
N ASN A 256 10.91 -15.66 2.00
CA ASN A 256 9.62 -16.06 1.46
C ASN A 256 8.69 -16.44 2.63
N VAL A 257 7.54 -15.80 2.73
CA VAL A 257 6.68 -15.95 3.93
C VAL A 257 5.99 -17.30 3.97
N SER A 258 5.72 -17.92 2.82
CA SER A 258 5.04 -19.23 2.75
C SER A 258 5.99 -20.40 3.00
N THR A 259 7.22 -20.31 2.51
CA THR A 259 8.22 -21.41 2.61
C THR A 259 9.26 -21.19 3.70
N HIS A 260 9.28 -20.00 4.32
CA HIS A 260 10.30 -19.54 5.27
C HIS A 260 11.73 -19.56 4.73
N LYS A 261 11.91 -19.72 3.41
CA LYS A 261 13.22 -19.71 2.78
C LYS A 261 13.79 -18.30 2.81
N LYS A 262 14.93 -18.15 3.48
CA LYS A 262 15.69 -16.89 3.59
C LYS A 262 16.83 -16.88 2.57
N ARG A 263 17.02 -15.74 1.89
CA ARG A 263 18.12 -15.50 0.95
C ARG A 263 18.80 -14.18 1.23
N GLN A 264 20.11 -14.12 0.99
CA GLN A 264 20.83 -12.86 0.93
C GLN A 264 20.41 -12.09 -0.32
N ILE A 265 20.34 -10.78 -0.21
CA ILE A 265 19.99 -9.87 -1.31
C ILE A 265 21.02 -8.77 -1.38
N ARG A 266 21.19 -8.15 -2.55
CA ARG A 266 22.06 -6.99 -2.70
C ARG A 266 21.53 -6.04 -3.75
N ARG A 267 21.94 -4.78 -3.59
CA ARG A 267 21.81 -3.74 -4.59
C ARG A 267 23.20 -3.54 -5.21
N ALA A 268 23.37 -4.04 -6.43
CA ALA A 268 24.60 -3.93 -7.22
C ALA A 268 24.61 -2.64 -8.06
#